data_AF-A0AAU8JTJ7-F1
#
_entry.id   AF-A0AAU8JTJ7-F1
#
_cell.length_a   1.000
_cell.length_b   1.000
_cell.length_c   1.000
_cell.angle_alpha   90.00
_cell.angle_beta   90.00
_cell.angle_gamma   90.00
#
_symmetry.space_group_name_H-M   'P 1'
#
loop_
_entity.id
_entity.type
_entity.pdbx_description
1 polymer ?
#
loop_
_entity_poly.entity_id
_entity_poly.type
_entity_poly.pdbx_seq_one_letter_code
_entity_poly.pdbx_strand_id
1 'polypeptide(L)' 'MALIFVGLFMAGGVYSFWKQKLPKGVIAVLAIGSVLCLASGIMRL' A
#
# COMPACT_ATOMS: atom_id res chain seq x y z
N MET A 1 -2.33 -7.35 -13.26
CA MET A 1 -3.12 -8.09 -12.24
C MET A 1 -2.41 -8.27 -10.90
N ALA A 2 -1.27 -8.97 -10.82
CA ALA A 2 -0.60 -9.24 -9.52
C ALA A 2 -0.34 -7.98 -8.66
N LEU A 3 0.03 -6.86 -9.29
CA LEU A 3 0.29 -5.58 -8.59
C LEU A 3 -0.96 -5.00 -7.91
N ILE A 4 -2.16 -5.29 -8.40
CA ILE A 4 -3.40 -4.83 -7.76
C ILE A 4 -3.60 -5.56 -6.42
N PHE A 5 -3.38 -6.88 -6.41
CA PHE A 5 -3.44 -7.68 -5.18
C PHE A 5 -2.38 -7.24 -4.17
N VAL A 6 -1.15 -6.98 -4.62
CA VAL A 6 -0.06 -6.46 -3.77
C VAL A 6 -0.41 -5.07 -3.22
N GLY A 7 -0.96 -4.20 -4.05
CA GLY A 7 -1.40 -2.86 -3.66
C GLY A 7 -2.50 -2.89 -2.58
N LEU A 8 -3.52 -3.72 -2.76
CA LEU A 8 -4.58 -3.94 -1.76
C LEU A 8 -4.06 -4.56 -0.47
N PHE A 9 -3.13 -5.52 -0.56
CA PHE A 9 -2.48 -6.12 0.60
C PHE A 9 -1.69 -5.08 1.41
N MET A 10 -0.89 -4.24 0.74
CA MET A 10 -0.17 -3.14 1.39
C MET A 10 -1.11 -2.10 1.99
N ALA A 11 -2.27 -1.83 1.39
CA ALA A 11 -3.27 -0.94 1.98
C ALA A 11 -3.80 -1.49 3.32
N GLY A 12 -3.99 -2.81 3.41
CA GLY A 12 -4.25 -3.49 4.69
C GLY A 12 -3.10 -3.34 5.69
N GLY A 13 -1.85 -3.42 5.20
CA GLY A 13 -0.64 -3.12 5.98
C GLY A 13 -0.61 -1.70 6.54
N VAL A 14 -0.99 -0.68 5.75
CA VAL A 14 -1.09 0.73 6.19
C VAL A 14 -2.08 0.87 7.34
N TYR A 15 -3.27 0.27 7.20
CA TYR A 15 -4.28 0.30 8.27
C TYR A 15 -3.79 -0.38 9.54
N SER A 16 -3.17 -1.56 9.41
CA SER A 16 -2.59 -2.30 10.54
C SER A 16 -1.50 -1.49 11.25
N PHE A 17 -0.59 -0.88 10.50
CA PHE A 17 0.53 -0.10 11.03
C PHE A 17 0.07 1.18 11.71
N TRP A 18 -1.00 1.78 11.18
CA TRP A 18 -1.66 2.92 11.81
C TRP A 18 -2.30 2.56 13.15
N LYS A 19 -2.98 1.41 13.24
CA LYS A 19 -3.52 0.88 14.50
C LYS A 19 -2.45 0.52 15.52
N GLN A 20 -1.30 0.04 15.06
CA GLN A 20 -0.13 -0.27 15.89
C GLN A 20 0.69 0.97 16.29
N LYS A 21 0.30 2.18 15.86
CA LYS A 21 0.97 3.46 16.16
C LYS A 21 2.45 3.47 15.74
N LEU A 22 2.78 2.81 14.64
CA LEU A 22 4.13 2.82 14.09
C LEU A 22 4.53 4.24 13.61
N PRO A 23 5.85 4.50 13.44
CA PRO A 23 6.32 5.80 12.99
C PRO A 23 5.66 6.22 11.67
N LYS A 24 5.16 7.47 11.62
CA LYS A 24 4.41 8.00 10.47
C LYS A 24 5.19 7.93 9.16
N GLY A 25 6.52 8.05 9.20
CA GLY A 25 7.38 7.90 8.02
C GLY A 25 7.28 6.51 7.38
N VAL A 26 7.25 5.46 8.20
CA VAL A 26 7.11 4.07 7.71
C VAL A 26 5.73 3.86 7.08
N ILE A 27 4.68 4.37 7.73
CA ILE A 27 3.32 4.31 7.23
C ILE A 27 3.20 5.07 5.90
N ALA A 28 3.83 6.25 5.79
CA ALA A 28 3.81 7.07 4.59
C ALA A 28 4.47 6.36 3.40
N VAL A 29 5.65 5.76 3.61
CA VAL A 29 6.34 4.99 2.55
C VAL A 29 5.50 3.79 2.11
N LEU A 30 4.92 3.05 3.06
CA LEU A 30 4.04 1.91 2.77
C LEU A 30 2.80 2.33 1.98
N ALA A 31 2.18 3.46 2.36
CA ALA A 31 1.02 4.01 1.67
C ALA A 31 1.34 4.46 0.24
N ILE A 32 2.46 5.16 0.05
CA ILE A 32 2.94 5.56 -1.27
C ILE A 32 3.20 4.33 -2.14
N GLY A 33 3.87 3.31 -1.61
CA GLY A 33 4.11 2.06 -2.34
C GLY A 33 2.82 1.33 -2.72
N SER A 34 1.81 1.35 -1.83
CA SER A 34 0.50 0.75 -2.10
C SER A 34 -0.18 1.45 -3.27
N VAL A 35 -0.20 2.79 -3.28
CA VAL A 35 -0.74 3.60 -4.37
C VAL A 35 0.02 3.33 -5.68
N LEU A 36 1.35 3.25 -5.65
CA LEU A 36 2.16 2.97 -6.83
C LEU A 36 1.86 1.58 -7.43
N CYS A 37 1.71 0.55 -6.59
CA CYS A 37 1.32 -0.78 -7.05
C CYS A 37 -0.09 -0.82 -7.63
N LEU A 38 -1.06 -0.15 -6.99
CA LEU A 38 -2.43 -0.05 -7.50
C LEU A 38 -2.48 0.71 -8.83
N ALA A 39 -1.83 1.87 -8.92
CA ALA A 39 -1.80 2.67 -10.13
C ALA A 39 -1.14 1.91 -11.30
N SER A 40 0.02 1.28 -11.06
CA SER A 40 0.69 0.46 -12.07
C SER A 40 -0.13 -0.77 -12.46
N GLY A 41 -0.81 -1.39 -11.49
CA GLY A 41 -1.70 -2.52 -11.72
C GLY A 41 -2.91 -2.17 -12.59
N ILE A 42 -3.52 -0.99 -12.35
CA ILE A 42 -4.64 -0.45 -13.15
C ILE A 42 -4.18 -0.03 -14.54
N MET A 43 -3.01 0.60 -14.66
CA MET A 43 -2.47 1.02 -15.97
C MET A 43 -2.16 -0.16 -16.90
N ARG A 44 -1.90 -1.35 -16.35
CA ARG A 44 -1.61 -2.59 -17.10
C ARG A 44 -2.84 -3.51 -17.24
N LEU A 45 -4.02 -3.03 -16.84
CA LEU A 45 -5.30 -3.71 -17.00
C LEU A 45 -5.76 -3.60 -18.46
#